data_AF-A0A419GY53-F1
#
_entry.id   AF-A0A419GY53-F1
#
_cell.length_a   1.000
_cell.length_b   1.000
_cell.length_c   1.000
_cell.angle_alpha   90.00
_cell.angle_beta   90.00
_cell.angle_gamma   90.00
#
_symmetry.space_group_name_H-M   'P 1'
#
loop_
_entity.id
_entity.type
_entity.pdbx_description
1 polymer ?
#
loop_
_entity_poly.entity_id
_entity_poly.type
_entity_poly.pdbx_seq_one_letter_code
_entity_poly.pdbx_strand_id
1 'polypeptide(L)'
;MGFLSSIFGKKEEYPLLDPGAPSTEQLNKFNAQLSELLNKVHDRIEVVPAENNVYVYIGKPPGMFGMVWFEDGKEVNFKSLVKDKGLSQKKVQTLSGKLGDVYERSKQYQRYTAKIADRDIIVTPSDAFEQEISQVIQGIEH
;
A
#
# COMPACT_ATOMS: atom_id res chain seq x y z
N MET A 1 31.35 -1.62 22.27
CA MET A 1 30.12 -1.63 23.09
C MET A 1 29.08 -0.78 22.38
N GLY A 2 27.87 -1.32 22.23
CA GLY A 2 26.95 -1.01 21.14
C GLY A 2 26.20 0.32 21.23
N PHE A 3 26.12 1.00 20.07
CA PHE A 3 25.29 2.17 19.81
C PHE A 3 24.24 1.85 18.72
N LEU A 4 23.45 0.78 18.88
CA LEU A 4 22.39 0.41 17.94
C LEU A 4 21.09 -0.08 18.62
N SER A 5 20.86 0.25 19.90
CA SER A 5 19.79 -0.41 20.66
C SER A 5 18.43 0.30 20.68
N SER A 6 18.23 1.48 20.03
CA SER A 6 17.01 2.25 20.29
C SER A 6 16.41 3.06 19.11
N ILE A 7 16.48 2.57 17.87
CA ILE A 7 15.77 3.22 16.74
C ILE A 7 14.85 2.30 15.93
N PHE A 8 14.52 1.11 16.46
CA PHE A 8 13.29 0.44 16.07
C PHE A 8 12.15 1.18 16.77
N GLY A 9 11.60 2.17 16.05
CA GLY A 9 10.49 2.99 16.50
C GLY A 9 9.40 2.13 17.13
N LYS A 10 8.77 2.66 18.18
CA LYS A 10 7.51 2.13 18.72
C LYS A 10 6.68 1.66 17.53
N LYS A 11 6.30 0.37 17.48
CA LYS A 11 5.23 -0.06 16.58
C LYS A 11 4.10 0.91 16.86
N GLU A 12 3.76 1.76 15.90
CA GLU A 12 2.60 2.64 16.06
C GLU A 12 1.41 1.70 16.23
N GLU A 13 0.89 1.63 17.45
CA GLU A 13 -0.26 0.82 17.77
C GLU A 13 -1.49 1.59 17.27
N TYR A 14 -1.94 1.22 16.08
CA TYR A 14 -3.17 1.77 15.52
C TYR A 14 -4.38 0.99 16.06
N PRO A 15 -5.53 1.65 16.23
CA PRO A 15 -6.76 0.98 16.64
C PRO A 15 -7.13 -0.15 15.66
N LEU A 16 -7.81 -1.18 16.16
CA LEU A 16 -8.29 -2.27 15.30
C LEU A 16 -9.31 -1.74 14.30
N LEU A 17 -9.25 -2.27 13.08
CA LEU A 17 -10.26 -2.01 12.06
C LEU A 17 -11.61 -2.61 12.51
N ASP A 18 -12.67 -1.84 12.40
CA ASP A 18 -14.02 -2.29 12.74
C ASP A 18 -14.48 -3.40 11.78
N PRO A 19 -14.84 -4.60 12.26
CA PRO A 19 -15.34 -5.69 11.43
C PRO A 19 -16.58 -5.33 10.61
N GLY A 20 -17.39 -4.37 11.06
CA GLY A 20 -18.59 -3.89 10.36
C GLY A 20 -18.34 -2.77 9.35
N ALA A 21 -17.11 -2.26 9.23
CA ALA A 21 -16.80 -1.18 8.32
C ALA A 21 -16.74 -1.65 6.85
N PRO A 22 -17.11 -0.79 5.88
CA PRO A 22 -16.98 -1.10 4.44
C PRO A 22 -15.57 -1.51 4.02
N SER A 23 -14.55 -0.91 4.64
CA SER A 23 -13.13 -1.23 4.39
C SER A 23 -12.77 -2.67 4.79
N THR A 24 -13.44 -3.27 5.76
CA THR A 24 -13.26 -4.69 6.11
C THR A 24 -13.79 -5.59 4.99
N GLU A 25 -14.97 -5.27 4.44
CA GLU A 25 -15.52 -6.02 3.31
C GLU A 25 -14.62 -5.89 2.08
N GLN A 26 -14.15 -4.67 1.78
CA GLN A 26 -13.21 -4.41 0.69
C GLN A 26 -11.92 -5.24 0.85
N LEU A 27 -11.32 -5.28 2.05
CA LEU A 27 -10.15 -6.12 2.32
C LEU A 27 -10.43 -7.61 2.12
N ASN A 28 -11.60 -8.10 2.57
CA ASN A 28 -11.98 -9.50 2.44
C ASN A 28 -12.07 -9.95 0.97
N LYS A 29 -12.52 -9.07 0.05
CA LYS A 29 -12.54 -9.36 -1.40
C LYS A 29 -11.15 -9.69 -1.95
N PHE A 30 -10.10 -9.11 -1.36
CA PHE A 30 -8.70 -9.31 -1.76
C PHE A 30 -7.91 -10.19 -0.79
N ASN A 31 -8.57 -10.89 0.14
CA ASN A 31 -7.89 -11.63 1.20
C ASN A 31 -6.90 -12.67 0.66
N ALA A 32 -7.25 -13.39 -0.42
CA ALA A 32 -6.37 -14.37 -1.03
C ALA A 32 -5.10 -13.72 -1.61
N GLN A 33 -5.26 -12.64 -2.37
CA GLN A 33 -4.18 -11.89 -2.99
C GLN A 33 -3.27 -11.24 -1.94
N LEU A 34 -3.86 -10.61 -0.93
CA LEU A 34 -3.12 -10.00 0.18
C LEU A 34 -2.36 -11.05 1.00
N SER A 35 -2.97 -12.21 1.25
CA SER A 35 -2.30 -13.32 1.94
C SER A 35 -1.11 -13.85 1.14
N GLU A 36 -1.26 -14.01 -0.18
CA GLU A 36 -0.16 -14.42 -1.05
C GLU A 36 0.98 -13.39 -1.06
N LEU A 37 0.64 -12.10 -1.14
CA LEU A 37 1.62 -11.02 -1.06
C LEU A 37 2.36 -11.04 0.29
N LEU A 38 1.63 -11.18 1.39
CA LEU A 38 2.18 -11.25 2.75
C LEU A 38 3.11 -12.45 2.99
N ASN A 39 2.96 -13.53 2.23
CA ASN A 39 3.88 -14.67 2.26
C ASN A 39 5.18 -14.38 1.50
N LYS A 40 5.17 -13.47 0.52
CA LYS A 40 6.32 -13.13 -0.32
C LYS A 40 7.15 -11.97 0.24
N VAL A 41 6.52 -11.03 0.94
CA VAL A 41 7.19 -9.80 1.41
C VAL A 41 7.22 -9.74 2.93
N HIS A 42 8.37 -9.47 3.52
CA HIS A 42 8.53 -9.40 4.99
C HIS A 42 8.52 -7.97 5.53
N ASP A 43 8.59 -6.97 4.65
CA ASP A 43 8.55 -5.56 5.01
C ASP A 43 7.21 -5.12 5.60
N ARG A 44 7.18 -3.87 6.11
CA ARG A 44 5.95 -3.18 6.52
C ARG A 44 5.00 -3.11 5.33
N ILE A 45 3.74 -3.45 5.57
CA ILE A 45 2.66 -3.31 4.59
C ILE A 45 1.63 -2.31 5.10
N GLU A 46 1.26 -1.37 4.24
CA GLU A 46 0.14 -0.46 4.44
C GLU A 46 -0.83 -0.57 3.26
N VAL A 47 -2.10 -0.80 3.57
CA VAL A 47 -3.15 -1.11 2.61
C VAL A 47 -4.16 0.02 2.57
N VAL A 48 -4.51 0.46 1.37
CA VAL A 48 -5.59 1.40 1.09
C VAL A 48 -6.67 0.62 0.35
N PRO A 49 -7.75 0.22 1.06
CA PRO A 49 -8.84 -0.52 0.43
C PRO A 49 -9.68 0.42 -0.44
N ALA A 50 -10.18 -0.10 -1.55
CA ALA A 50 -11.13 0.56 -2.45
C ALA A 50 -12.24 -0.41 -2.85
N GLU A 51 -13.26 0.07 -3.55
CA GLU A 51 -14.42 -0.76 -3.93
C GLU A 51 -14.05 -1.93 -4.84
N ASN A 52 -13.23 -1.64 -5.87
CA ASN A 52 -12.84 -2.57 -6.94
C ASN A 52 -11.32 -2.80 -7.03
N ASN A 53 -10.54 -2.07 -6.23
CA ASN A 53 -9.09 -2.16 -6.21
C ASN A 53 -8.60 -2.27 -4.77
N VAL A 54 -7.34 -2.68 -4.60
CA VAL A 54 -6.64 -2.49 -3.33
C VAL A 54 -5.22 -2.05 -3.62
N TYR A 55 -4.79 -0.98 -2.95
CA TYR A 55 -3.45 -0.41 -3.10
C TYR A 55 -2.61 -0.76 -1.89
N VAL A 56 -1.37 -1.19 -2.13
CA VAL A 56 -0.49 -1.74 -1.09
C VAL A 56 0.88 -1.10 -1.19
N TYR A 57 1.22 -0.30 -0.18
CA TYR A 57 2.57 0.20 0.04
C TYR A 57 3.40 -0.85 0.80
N ILE A 58 4.62 -1.10 0.33
CA ILE A 58 5.54 -2.08 0.89
C ILE A 58 6.86 -1.38 1.25
N GLY A 59 7.30 -1.47 2.49
CA GLY A 59 8.55 -0.85 2.95
C GLY A 59 8.34 0.45 3.72
N LYS A 60 9.12 1.49 3.39
CA LYS A 60 9.20 2.74 4.16
C LYS A 60 8.91 3.97 3.29
N PRO A 61 7.66 4.16 2.86
CA PRO A 61 7.26 5.40 2.17
C PRO A 61 7.40 6.63 3.09
N PRO A 62 7.67 7.84 2.54
CA PRO A 62 7.83 8.12 1.10
C PRO A 62 9.23 7.77 0.54
N GLY A 63 10.13 7.20 1.35
CA GLY A 63 11.51 6.88 0.98
C GLY A 63 11.65 5.62 0.10
N MET A 64 12.27 4.56 0.64
CA MET A 64 12.39 3.29 -0.08
C MET A 64 11.14 2.45 0.11
N PHE A 65 10.29 2.44 -0.91
CA PHE A 65 9.07 1.64 -0.92
C PHE A 65 8.81 1.03 -2.30
N GLY A 66 8.10 -0.09 -2.29
CA GLY A 66 7.41 -0.62 -3.46
C GLY A 66 5.92 -0.36 -3.34
N MET A 67 5.22 -0.42 -4.47
CA MET A 67 3.78 -0.40 -4.49
C MET A 67 3.25 -1.53 -5.37
N VAL A 68 2.23 -2.20 -4.85
CA VAL A 68 1.46 -3.24 -5.53
C VAL A 68 0.01 -2.83 -5.47
N TRP A 69 -0.73 -3.03 -6.55
CA TRP A 69 -2.18 -2.92 -6.52
C TRP A 69 -2.80 -4.04 -7.33
N PHE A 70 -4.05 -4.37 -7.02
CA PHE A 70 -4.79 -5.36 -7.75
C PHE A 70 -5.91 -4.67 -8.52
N GLU A 71 -5.85 -4.79 -9.85
CA GLU A 71 -6.83 -4.26 -10.79
C GLU A 71 -7.39 -5.45 -11.58
N ASP A 72 -8.72 -5.63 -11.59
CA ASP A 72 -9.39 -6.78 -12.21
C ASP A 72 -8.80 -8.15 -11.81
N GLY A 73 -8.37 -8.27 -10.56
CA GLY A 73 -7.75 -9.48 -10.01
C GLY A 73 -6.31 -9.73 -10.47
N LYS A 74 -5.70 -8.83 -11.24
CA LYS A 74 -4.29 -8.92 -11.65
C LYS A 74 -3.42 -8.06 -10.75
N GLU A 75 -2.30 -8.64 -10.31
CA GLU A 75 -1.27 -7.90 -9.59
C GLU A 75 -0.54 -6.95 -10.55
N VAL A 76 -0.54 -5.66 -10.23
CA VAL A 76 0.23 -4.64 -10.93
C VAL A 76 1.22 -4.02 -9.96
N ASN A 77 2.46 -3.83 -10.41
CA ASN A 77 3.53 -3.24 -9.64
C ASN A 77 4.47 -2.47 -10.58
N PHE A 78 5.43 -1.72 -10.02
CA PHE A 78 6.37 -0.93 -10.83
C PHE A 78 7.16 -1.75 -11.86
N LYS A 79 7.44 -3.02 -11.57
CA LYS A 79 8.15 -3.91 -12.49
C LYS A 79 7.26 -4.36 -13.65
N SER A 80 5.99 -4.69 -13.39
CA SER A 80 5.03 -5.05 -14.45
C SER A 80 4.69 -3.86 -15.33
N LEU A 81 4.68 -2.63 -14.81
CA LEU A 81 4.53 -1.43 -15.66
C LEU A 81 5.64 -1.28 -16.71
N VAL A 82 6.89 -1.56 -16.34
CA VAL A 82 8.01 -1.54 -17.31
C VAL A 82 7.89 -2.69 -18.29
N LYS A 83 7.63 -3.91 -17.78
CA LYS A 83 7.68 -5.14 -18.57
C LYS A 83 6.49 -5.28 -19.52
N ASP A 84 5.29 -5.00 -19.03
CA ASP A 84 4.03 -5.34 -19.70
C ASP A 84 3.42 -4.12 -20.38
N LYS A 85 3.48 -2.95 -19.75
CA LYS A 85 3.01 -1.68 -20.34
C LYS A 85 4.12 -0.88 -21.05
N GLY A 86 5.37 -1.37 -21.03
CA GLY A 86 6.49 -0.75 -21.75
C GLY A 86 6.91 0.63 -21.20
N LEU A 87 6.55 0.95 -19.95
CA LEU A 87 6.92 2.25 -19.37
C LEU A 87 8.43 2.37 -19.23
N SER A 88 8.96 3.56 -19.54
CA SER A 88 10.37 3.85 -19.30
C SER A 88 10.66 3.88 -17.79
N GLN A 89 11.88 3.52 -17.42
CA GLN A 89 12.32 3.59 -16.02
C GLN A 89 12.14 5.00 -15.43
N LYS A 90 12.36 6.05 -16.24
CA LYS A 90 12.16 7.45 -15.84
C LYS A 90 10.70 7.75 -15.50
N LYS A 91 9.73 7.23 -16.29
CA LYS A 91 8.31 7.36 -15.97
C LYS A 91 7.99 6.66 -14.65
N VAL A 92 8.45 5.43 -14.46
CA VAL A 92 8.21 4.67 -13.21
C VAL A 92 8.85 5.35 -11.99
N GLN A 93 10.04 5.92 -12.11
CA GLN A 93 10.64 6.72 -11.03
C GLN A 93 9.81 7.96 -10.70
N THR A 94 9.28 8.65 -11.72
CA THR A 94 8.39 9.80 -11.53
C THR A 94 7.09 9.38 -10.84
N LEU A 95 6.50 8.25 -11.24
CA LEU A 95 5.32 7.67 -10.59
C LEU A 95 5.60 7.36 -9.11
N SER A 96 6.71 6.67 -8.82
CA SER A 96 7.13 6.35 -7.46
C SER A 96 7.30 7.61 -6.61
N GLY A 97 7.91 8.67 -7.15
CA GLY A 97 8.04 9.95 -6.45
C GLY A 97 6.67 10.55 -6.08
N LYS A 98 5.78 10.66 -7.06
CA LYS A 98 4.42 11.19 -6.85
C LYS A 98 3.61 10.38 -5.84
N LEU A 99 3.70 9.05 -5.90
CA LEU A 99 3.02 8.16 -4.93
C LEU A 99 3.61 8.30 -3.51
N GLY A 100 4.91 8.62 -3.41
CA GLY A 100 5.55 9.00 -2.15
C GLY A 100 4.95 10.30 -1.59
N ASP A 101 4.79 11.32 -2.43
CA ASP A 101 4.19 12.60 -2.03
C ASP A 101 2.73 12.42 -1.58
N VAL A 102 1.95 11.58 -2.29
CA VAL A 102 0.58 11.21 -1.92
C VAL A 102 0.56 10.50 -0.56
N TYR A 103 1.48 9.57 -0.33
CA TYR A 103 1.62 8.91 0.97
C TYR A 103 1.96 9.91 2.09
N GLU A 104 2.83 10.88 1.84
CA GLU A 104 3.18 11.89 2.85
C GLU A 104 1.96 12.70 3.29
N ARG A 105 1.10 13.10 2.33
CA ARG A 105 -0.18 13.77 2.62
C ARG A 105 -1.16 12.86 3.35
N SER A 106 -1.12 11.55 3.09
CA SER A 106 -1.99 10.58 3.75
C SER A 106 -1.78 10.45 5.25
N LYS A 107 -0.65 10.96 5.79
CA LYS A 107 -0.34 10.90 7.22
C LYS A 107 -1.39 11.57 8.11
N GLN A 108 -2.19 12.47 7.55
CA GLN A 108 -3.32 13.10 8.24
C GLN A 108 -4.52 12.16 8.45
N TYR A 109 -4.62 11.07 7.68
CA TYR A 109 -5.75 10.14 7.78
C TYR A 109 -5.55 9.13 8.92
N GLN A 110 -6.68 8.70 9.48
CA GLN A 110 -6.69 7.70 10.53
C GLN A 110 -6.21 6.35 9.97
N ARG A 111 -5.26 5.74 10.68
CA ARG A 111 -4.77 4.39 10.42
C ARG A 111 -5.39 3.41 11.39
N TYR A 112 -5.53 2.18 10.92
CA TYR A 112 -6.03 1.05 11.67
C TYR A 112 -5.12 -0.16 11.50
N THR A 113 -5.26 -1.12 12.40
CA THR A 113 -4.63 -2.44 12.27
C THR A 113 -5.70 -3.46 11.89
N ALA A 114 -5.42 -4.27 10.88
CA ALA A 114 -6.22 -5.45 10.55
C ALA A 114 -5.31 -6.67 10.46
N LYS A 115 -5.89 -7.86 10.62
CA LYS A 115 -5.17 -9.12 10.49
C LYS A 115 -5.58 -9.80 9.17
N ILE A 116 -4.58 -10.13 8.35
CA ILE A 116 -4.75 -10.94 7.15
C ILE A 116 -3.87 -12.18 7.32
N ALA A 117 -4.48 -13.36 7.23
CA ALA A 117 -3.89 -14.61 7.72
C ALA A 117 -3.39 -14.45 9.17
N ASP A 118 -2.10 -14.63 9.42
CA ASP A 118 -1.50 -14.48 10.75
C ASP A 118 -0.72 -13.17 10.94
N ARG A 119 -0.71 -12.27 9.93
CA ARG A 119 0.07 -11.03 9.96
C ARG A 119 -0.81 -9.81 10.16
N ASP A 120 -0.30 -8.90 11.00
CA ASP A 120 -0.91 -7.59 11.20
C ASP A 120 -0.46 -6.66 10.06
N ILE A 121 -1.44 -6.00 9.46
CA ILE A 121 -1.26 -5.00 8.41
C ILE A 121 -1.83 -3.66 8.86
N ILE A 122 -1.29 -2.58 8.29
CA ILE A 122 -1.82 -1.23 8.50
C ILE A 122 -2.85 -0.99 7.41
N VAL A 123 -3.99 -0.43 7.79
CA VAL A 123 -5.09 -0.10 6.89
C VAL A 123 -5.38 1.38 7.01
N THR A 124 -5.41 2.07 5.87
CA THR A 124 -5.76 3.49 5.78
C THR A 124 -7.04 3.62 4.94
N PRO A 125 -8.23 3.49 5.54
CA PRO A 125 -9.50 3.58 4.82
C PRO A 125 -9.82 5.05 4.55
N SER A 126 -9.53 5.52 3.33
CA SER A 126 -9.79 6.91 2.93
C SER A 126 -10.02 6.99 1.43
N ASP A 127 -11.24 7.36 1.04
CA ASP A 127 -11.60 7.58 -0.37
C ASP A 127 -10.76 8.70 -1.00
N ALA A 128 -10.41 9.74 -0.22
CA ALA A 128 -9.55 10.81 -0.72
C ALA A 128 -8.14 10.29 -1.03
N PHE A 129 -7.58 9.44 -0.16
CA PHE A 129 -6.26 8.85 -0.39
C PHE A 129 -6.27 7.90 -1.60
N GLU A 130 -7.31 7.08 -1.70
CA GLU A 130 -7.56 6.21 -2.85
C GLU A 130 -7.62 7.00 -4.16
N GLN A 131 -8.41 8.08 -4.21
CA GLN A 131 -8.55 8.92 -5.39
C GLN A 131 -7.23 9.57 -5.80
N GLU A 132 -6.45 10.07 -4.84
CA GLU A 132 -5.14 10.66 -5.13
C GLU A 132 -4.16 9.64 -5.72
N ILE A 133 -4.16 8.39 -5.21
CA ILE A 133 -3.35 7.29 -5.77
C ILE A 133 -3.82 6.98 -7.20
N SER A 134 -5.12 6.79 -7.38
CA SER A 134 -5.74 6.43 -8.66
C SER A 134 -5.44 7.47 -9.75
N GLN A 135 -5.57 8.77 -9.42
CA GLN A 135 -5.22 9.87 -10.33
C GLN A 135 -3.75 9.86 -10.74
N VAL A 136 -2.84 9.59 -9.79
CA VAL A 136 -1.40 9.53 -10.07
C VAL A 136 -1.05 8.35 -10.97
N ILE A 137 -1.70 7.19 -10.78
CA ILE A 137 -1.52 6.01 -11.64
C ILE A 137 -2.07 6.29 -13.04
N GLN A 138 -3.33 6.72 -13.16
CA GLN A 138 -3.95 7.00 -14.47
C GLN A 138 -3.18 8.06 -15.26
N GLY A 139 -2.68 9.10 -14.59
CA GLY A 139 -1.96 10.19 -15.21
C GLY A 139 -0.60 9.83 -15.82
N ILE A 140 -0.10 8.60 -15.65
CA ILE A 140 1.15 8.15 -16.29
C ILE A 140 0.95 7.10 -17.39
N GLU A 141 -0.24 6.52 -17.47
CA GLU A 141 -0.64 5.57 -18.50
C GLU A 141 -1.14 6.26 -19.78
N HIS A 142 -1.52 7.53 -19.66
CA HIS A 142 -1.76 8.45 -20.77
C HIS A 142 -0.46 9.14 -21.23
#